data_AF-A0A7Y3MV39-F1
#
_entry.id   AF-A0A7Y3MV39-F1
#
_cell.length_a   1.000
_cell.length_b   1.000
_cell.length_c   1.000
_cell.angle_alpha   90.00
_cell.angle_beta   90.00
_cell.angle_gamma   90.00
#
_symmetry.space_group_name_H-M   'P 1'
#
loop_
_entity.id
_entity.type
_entity.pdbx_description
1 polymer ?
#
loop_
_entity_poly.entity_id
_entity_poly.type
_entity_poly.pdbx_seq_one_letter_code
_entity_poly.pdbx_strand_id
1 'polypeptide(L)'
;MYRFGVWLGAGVTAGIALIAFTPLFEVWFRHISGLTEELAAYARVPAMVLLPLPALSVWLSVQRAILVQGRRTKAITVATALEVTTMAVVFATLGWQLDLVGVTAAIFAFVGGRLAANLYLVGQVRRVVAPLGPPRGLGR
;
A
#
# COMPACT_ATOMS: atom_id res chain seq x y z
N MET A 1 5.85 -11.94 -15.37
CA MET A 1 5.60 -11.52 -13.97
C MET A 1 4.69 -10.30 -13.82
N TYR A 2 4.95 -9.16 -14.46
CA TYR A 2 4.22 -7.90 -14.22
C TYR A 2 2.70 -8.00 -14.37
N ARG A 3 2.22 -8.68 -15.43
CA ARG A 3 0.78 -8.87 -15.68
C ARG A 3 0.10 -9.64 -14.56
N PHE A 4 0.72 -10.70 -14.05
CA PHE A 4 0.19 -11.50 -12.94
C PHE A 4 0.07 -10.67 -11.65
N GLY A 5 1.11 -9.90 -11.31
CA GLY A 5 1.07 -9.01 -10.14
C GLY A 5 -0.05 -7.97 -10.22
N VAL A 6 -0.23 -7.36 -11.39
CA VAL A 6 -1.32 -6.38 -11.61
C VAL A 6 -2.69 -7.05 -11.50
N TRP A 7 -2.91 -8.20 -12.11
CA TRP A 7 -4.18 -8.94 -12.02
C TRP A 7 -4.47 -9.41 -10.59
N LEU A 8 -3.45 -9.91 -9.87
CA LEU A 8 -3.58 -10.30 -8.47
C LEU A 8 -3.90 -9.09 -7.59
N GLY A 9 -3.17 -7.98 -7.75
CA GLY A 9 -3.42 -6.75 -7.02
C GLY A 9 -4.81 -6.18 -7.29
N ALA A 10 -5.24 -6.17 -8.55
CA ALA A 10 -6.57 -5.74 -8.96
C ALA A 10 -7.66 -6.67 -8.40
N GLY A 11 -7.46 -7.99 -8.46
CA GLY A 11 -8.41 -8.97 -7.92
C GLY A 11 -8.56 -8.88 -6.41
N VAL A 12 -7.45 -8.76 -5.67
CA VAL A 12 -7.47 -8.58 -4.21
C VAL A 12 -8.10 -7.24 -3.84
N THR A 13 -7.73 -6.17 -4.53
CA THR A 13 -8.34 -4.84 -4.31
C THR A 13 -9.83 -4.87 -4.61
N ALA A 14 -10.26 -5.49 -5.71
CA ALA A 14 -11.67 -5.63 -6.05
C ALA A 14 -12.44 -6.48 -5.03
N GLY A 15 -11.85 -7.58 -4.54
CA GLY A 15 -12.45 -8.40 -3.50
C GLY A 15 -12.64 -7.64 -2.18
N ILE A 16 -11.63 -6.89 -1.75
CA ILE A 16 -11.72 -6.03 -0.55
C ILE A 16 -12.75 -4.90 -0.78
N ALA A 17 -12.79 -4.30 -1.97
CA ALA A 17 -13.79 -3.29 -2.31
C ALA A 17 -15.20 -3.87 -2.20
N LEU A 18 -15.40 -5.07 -2.75
CA LEU A 18 -16.69 -5.72 -2.73
C LEU A 18 -17.16 -5.92 -1.29
N ILE A 19 -16.31 -6.46 -0.41
CA ILE A 19 -16.66 -6.64 1.01
C ILE A 19 -16.90 -5.29 1.72
N ALA A 20 -16.04 -4.29 1.50
CA ALA A 20 -16.13 -3.00 2.18
C ALA A 20 -17.35 -2.15 1.77
N PHE A 21 -17.83 -2.28 0.53
CA PHE A 21 -18.95 -1.49 0.00
C PHE A 21 -20.28 -2.25 -0.07
N THR A 22 -20.32 -3.53 0.31
CA THR A 22 -21.55 -4.33 0.35
C THR A 22 -21.94 -4.68 1.79
N PRO A 23 -23.19 -5.14 2.03
CA PRO A 23 -23.61 -5.64 3.35
C PRO A 23 -22.77 -6.82 3.88
N LEU A 24 -21.87 -7.40 3.06
CA LEU A 24 -20.86 -8.36 3.51
C LEU A 24 -19.92 -7.78 4.59
N PHE A 25 -19.75 -6.46 4.65
CA PHE A 25 -18.99 -5.82 5.74
C PHE A 25 -19.55 -6.20 7.12
N GLU A 26 -20.88 -6.10 7.31
CA GLU A 26 -21.51 -6.42 8.59
C GLU A 26 -21.46 -7.92 8.91
N VAL A 27 -21.63 -8.79 7.90
CA VAL A 27 -21.48 -10.24 8.08
C VAL A 27 -20.06 -10.56 8.54
N TRP A 28 -19.04 -9.99 7.87
CA TRP A 28 -17.66 -10.27 8.21
C TRP A 28 -17.26 -9.71 9.59
N PHE A 29 -17.55 -8.44 9.86
CA PHE A 29 -17.09 -7.80 11.09
C PHE A 29 -17.94 -8.19 12.31
N ARG A 30 -19.24 -8.42 12.16
CA ARG A 30 -20.12 -8.74 13.31
C ARG A 30 -20.26 -10.24 13.53
N HIS A 31 -20.44 -11.04 12.47
CA HIS A 31 -20.72 -12.47 12.62
C HIS A 31 -19.45 -13.33 12.60
N ILE A 32 -18.51 -13.04 11.71
CA ILE A 32 -17.27 -13.82 11.61
C ILE A 32 -16.23 -13.32 12.62
N SER A 33 -16.02 -12.00 12.68
CA SER A 33 -15.03 -11.39 13.58
C SER A 33 -15.56 -11.14 14.98
N GLY A 34 -16.88 -11.27 15.19
CA GLY A 34 -17.52 -11.17 16.51
C GLY A 34 -17.52 -9.78 17.14
N LEU A 35 -17.37 -8.70 16.34
CA LEU A 35 -17.30 -7.34 16.88
C LEU A 35 -18.68 -6.87 17.33
N THR A 36 -18.71 -6.13 18.44
CA THR A 36 -19.89 -5.40 18.87
C THR A 36 -20.24 -4.30 17.86
N GLU A 37 -21.49 -3.83 17.86
CA GLU A 37 -21.98 -2.75 16.96
C GLU A 37 -21.02 -1.54 16.96
N GLU A 38 -20.60 -1.11 18.15
CA GLU A 38 -19.76 0.07 18.32
C GLU A 38 -18.37 -0.13 17.68
N LEU A 39 -17.75 -1.30 17.87
CA LEU A 39 -16.46 -1.61 17.25
C LEU A 39 -16.57 -1.79 15.73
N ALA A 40 -17.67 -2.38 15.23
CA ALA A 40 -17.91 -2.51 13.81
C ALA A 40 -18.07 -1.13 13.13
N ALA A 41 -18.71 -0.18 13.82
CA ALA A 41 -18.83 1.20 13.35
C ALA A 41 -17.44 1.88 13.22
N TYR A 42 -16.55 1.68 14.20
CA TYR A 42 -15.18 2.21 14.13
C TYR A 42 -14.33 1.57 13.01
N ALA A 43 -14.61 0.32 12.63
CA ALA A 43 -13.87 -0.38 11.58
C ALA A 43 -14.26 0.02 10.16
N ARG A 44 -15.40 0.70 9.97
CA ARG A 44 -15.98 0.99 8.65
C ARG A 44 -15.11 1.92 7.81
N VAL A 45 -14.69 3.06 8.36
CA VAL A 45 -13.81 4.01 7.68
C VAL A 45 -12.41 3.42 7.43
N PRO A 46 -11.72 2.84 8.43
CA PRO A 46 -10.43 2.18 8.22
C PRO A 46 -10.47 1.10 7.13
N ALA A 47 -11.53 0.28 7.06
CA ALA A 47 -11.65 -0.75 6.05
C ALA A 47 -11.68 -0.17 4.62
N MET A 48 -12.35 0.96 4.41
CA MET A 48 -12.36 1.66 3.13
C MET A 48 -10.99 2.27 2.80
N VAL A 49 -10.32 2.87 3.78
CA VAL A 49 -8.99 3.49 3.61
C VAL A 49 -7.89 2.44 3.38
N LEU A 50 -8.10 1.19 3.82
CA LEU A 50 -7.21 0.06 3.56
C LEU A 50 -7.19 -0.36 2.08
N LEU A 51 -8.25 -0.04 1.33
CA LEU A 51 -8.48 -0.52 -0.02
C LEU A 51 -7.32 -0.33 -1.02
N PRO A 52 -6.59 0.80 -1.08
CA PRO A 52 -5.47 0.97 -2.01
C PRO A 52 -4.21 0.20 -1.62
N LEU A 53 -4.10 -0.32 -0.38
CA LEU A 53 -2.85 -0.96 0.09
C LEU A 53 -2.40 -2.16 -0.75
N PRO A 54 -3.26 -3.09 -1.20
CA PRO A 54 -2.83 -4.21 -2.03
C PRO A 54 -2.23 -3.74 -3.35
N ALA A 55 -2.87 -2.77 -4.02
CA ALA A 55 -2.35 -2.18 -5.24
C ALA A 55 -0.98 -1.50 -5.02
N LEU A 56 -0.85 -0.70 -3.95
CA LEU A 56 0.42 -0.07 -3.58
C LEU A 56 1.49 -1.10 -3.18
N SER A 57 1.11 -2.24 -2.62
CA SER A 57 2.01 -3.34 -2.25
C SER A 57 2.59 -4.03 -3.48
N VAL A 58 1.74 -4.28 -4.48
CA VAL A 58 2.17 -4.83 -5.76
C VAL A 58 3.11 -3.86 -6.47
N TRP A 59 2.77 -2.57 -6.52
CA TRP A 59 3.62 -1.56 -7.15
C TRP A 59 4.98 -1.44 -6.47
N LEU A 60 5.02 -1.41 -5.14
CA LEU A 60 6.25 -1.38 -4.37
C LEU A 60 7.12 -2.62 -4.62
N SER A 61 6.50 -3.82 -4.61
CA SER A 61 7.19 -5.08 -4.88
C SER A 61 7.87 -5.09 -6.24
N VAL A 62 7.17 -4.56 -7.24
CA VAL A 62 7.66 -4.39 -8.59
C VAL A 62 8.84 -3.41 -8.66
N GLN A 63 8.74 -2.25 -8.02
CA GLN A 63 9.83 -1.27 -7.96
C GLN A 63 11.09 -1.86 -7.31
N ARG A 64 10.90 -2.60 -6.20
CA ARG A 64 11.98 -3.30 -5.50
C ARG A 64 12.63 -4.34 -6.40
N ALA A 65 11.86 -5.12 -7.15
CA ALA A 65 12.40 -6.11 -8.09
C ALA A 65 13.30 -5.46 -9.16
N ILE A 66 12.87 -4.33 -9.75
CA ILE A 66 13.68 -3.58 -10.73
C ILE A 66 14.99 -3.09 -10.11
N LEU A 67 14.94 -2.54 -8.90
CA LEU A 67 16.13 -2.02 -8.21
C LEU A 67 17.10 -3.12 -7.78
N VAL A 68 16.61 -4.31 -7.42
CA VAL A 68 17.45 -5.49 -7.17
C VAL A 68 18.18 -5.90 -8.44
N GLN A 69 17.49 -5.98 -9.58
CA GLN A 69 18.12 -6.28 -10.88
C GLN A 69 19.17 -5.24 -11.27
N GLY A 70 18.89 -3.95 -11.00
CA GLY A 70 19.84 -2.85 -11.19
C GLY A 70 20.94 -2.73 -10.13
N ARG A 71 21.04 -3.68 -9.18
CA ARG A 71 22.00 -3.66 -8.04
C ARG A 71 21.96 -2.38 -7.20
N ARG A 72 20.78 -1.75 -7.07
CA ARG A 72 20.54 -0.52 -6.29
C ARG A 72 19.72 -0.80 -5.01
N THR A 73 20.15 -1.78 -4.21
CA THR A 73 19.43 -2.21 -3.00
C THR A 73 19.40 -1.16 -1.89
N LYS A 74 20.38 -0.25 -1.82
CA LYS A 74 20.39 0.87 -0.85
C LYS A 74 19.12 1.74 -0.93
N ALA A 75 18.57 1.93 -2.14
CA ALA A 75 17.32 2.67 -2.32
C ALA A 75 16.13 1.96 -1.64
N ILE A 76 16.13 0.63 -1.61
CA ILE A 76 15.09 -0.17 -0.96
C ILE A 76 15.12 0.04 0.55
N THR A 77 16.31 0.00 1.16
CA THR A 77 16.49 0.26 2.59
C THR A 77 16.00 1.66 2.99
N VAL A 78 16.37 2.68 2.20
CA VAL A 78 15.91 4.06 2.46
C VAL A 78 14.39 4.17 2.33
N ALA A 79 13.78 3.50 1.35
CA ALA A 79 12.33 3.49 1.20
C ALA A 79 11.62 2.85 2.40
N THR A 80 12.15 1.74 2.93
CA THR A 80 11.59 1.09 4.12
C THR A 80 11.75 1.97 5.36
N ALA A 81 12.90 2.63 5.53
CA ALA A 81 13.08 3.59 6.63
C ALA A 81 12.07 4.74 6.51
N LEU A 82 11.91 5.29 5.30
CA LEU A 82 10.92 6.34 5.03
C LEU A 82 9.49 5.86 5.31
N GLU A 83 9.12 4.64 4.93
CA GLU A 83 7.82 4.03 5.21
C GLU A 83 7.55 4.03 6.71
N VAL A 84 8.46 3.46 7.51
CA VAL A 84 8.30 3.33 8.96
C VAL A 84 8.31 4.69 9.66
N THR A 85 9.22 5.59 9.28
CA THR A 85 9.27 6.94 9.86
C THR A 85 8.00 7.72 9.55
N THR A 86 7.50 7.64 8.32
CA THR A 86 6.25 8.31 7.94
C THR A 86 5.07 7.71 8.70
N MET A 87 5.00 6.39 8.83
CA MET A 87 3.98 5.72 9.65
C MET A 87 4.03 6.22 11.10
N ALA A 88 5.20 6.26 11.72
CA ALA A 88 5.35 6.71 13.10
C ALA A 88 4.92 8.17 13.28
N VAL A 89 5.35 9.06 12.39
CA VAL A 89 5.01 10.48 12.45
C VAL A 89 3.52 10.69 12.23
N VAL A 90 2.94 10.12 11.18
CA VAL A 90 1.51 10.28 10.87
C VAL A 90 0.65 9.65 11.97
N PHE A 91 1.05 8.50 12.52
CA PHE A 91 0.31 7.88 13.62
C PHE A 91 0.33 8.76 14.88
N ALA A 92 1.50 9.28 15.25
CA ALA A 92 1.64 10.16 16.41
C ALA A 92 0.86 11.46 16.25
N THR A 93 0.87 12.06 15.05
CA THR A 93 0.13 13.30 14.80
C THR A 93 -1.38 13.06 14.81
N LEU A 94 -1.87 12.04 14.12
CA LEU A 94 -3.30 11.72 14.07
C LEU A 94 -3.83 11.22 15.42
N GLY A 95 -3.03 10.45 16.16
CA GLY A 95 -3.40 9.89 17.44
C GLY A 95 -3.45 10.91 18.57
N TRP A 96 -2.52 11.87 18.62
CA TRP A 96 -2.47 12.86 19.69
C TRP A 96 -3.13 14.21 19.37
N GLN A 97 -3.17 14.64 18.10
CA GLN A 97 -3.72 15.96 17.75
C GLN A 97 -5.20 15.92 17.36
N LEU A 98 -5.71 14.77 16.93
CA LEU A 98 -7.08 14.63 16.40
C LEU A 98 -7.94 13.66 17.23
N ASP A 99 -7.42 13.09 18.32
CA ASP A 99 -8.07 12.09 19.19
C ASP A 99 -8.81 11.00 18.40
N LEU A 100 -8.27 10.62 17.24
CA LEU A 100 -8.85 9.60 16.40
C LEU A 100 -8.70 8.24 17.08
N VAL A 101 -9.73 7.40 16.96
CA VAL A 101 -9.66 6.00 17.38
C VAL A 101 -8.40 5.38 16.76
N GLY A 102 -7.60 4.72 17.60
CA GLY A 102 -6.24 4.29 17.24
C GLY A 102 -6.20 3.45 15.95
N VAL A 103 -7.24 2.65 15.67
CA VAL A 103 -7.34 1.88 14.41
C VAL A 103 -7.41 2.78 13.17
N THR A 104 -8.15 3.88 13.22
CA THR A 104 -8.28 4.84 12.12
C THR A 104 -6.94 5.53 11.88
N ALA A 105 -6.32 6.06 12.94
CA ALA A 105 -4.99 6.67 12.85
C ALA A 105 -3.94 5.69 12.29
N ALA A 106 -3.96 4.42 12.73
CA ALA A 106 -3.04 3.40 12.27
C ALA A 106 -3.18 3.11 10.77
N ILE A 107 -4.40 2.97 10.26
CA ILE A 107 -4.63 2.69 8.83
C ILE A 107 -4.22 3.89 7.96
N PHE A 108 -4.55 5.12 8.36
CA PHE A 108 -4.09 6.31 7.64
C PHE A 108 -2.56 6.42 7.63
N ALA A 109 -1.92 6.20 8.77
CA ALA A 109 -0.47 6.16 8.87
C ALA A 109 0.14 5.11 7.94
N PHE A 110 -0.45 3.91 7.90
CA PHE A 110 0.05 2.83 7.06
C PHE A 110 -0.06 3.15 5.56
N VAL A 111 -1.21 3.67 5.13
CA VAL A 111 -1.39 4.11 3.73
C VAL A 111 -0.44 5.26 3.39
N GLY A 112 -0.28 6.23 4.29
CA GLY A 112 0.66 7.35 4.11
C GLY A 112 2.11 6.90 3.97
N GLY A 113 2.58 6.03 4.85
CA GLY A 113 3.94 5.47 4.76
C GLY A 113 4.16 4.67 3.48
N ARG A 114 3.16 3.87 3.09
CA ARG A 114 3.22 3.09 1.86
C ARG A 114 3.28 3.97 0.61
N LEU A 115 2.53 5.07 0.60
CA LEU A 115 2.57 6.07 -0.47
C LEU A 115 3.94 6.75 -0.54
N ALA A 116 4.48 7.21 0.60
CA ALA A 116 5.79 7.85 0.67
C ALA A 116 6.91 6.95 0.10
N ALA A 117 6.91 5.67 0.49
CA ALA A 117 7.88 4.70 -0.01
C ALA A 117 7.75 4.46 -1.52
N ASN A 118 6.52 4.30 -2.03
CA ASN A 118 6.28 4.16 -3.47
C ASN A 118 6.76 5.38 -4.25
N LEU A 119 6.38 6.59 -3.82
CA LEU A 119 6.75 7.83 -4.49
C LEU A 119 8.28 8.03 -4.54
N TYR A 120 8.97 7.74 -3.42
CA TYR A 120 10.43 7.79 -3.38
C TYR A 120 11.07 6.79 -4.36
N LEU A 121 10.58 5.55 -4.39
CA LEU A 121 11.13 4.51 -5.27
C LEU A 121 10.83 4.75 -6.76
N VAL A 122 9.72 5.40 -7.13
CA VAL A 122 9.46 5.80 -8.52
C VAL A 122 10.62 6.61 -9.09
N GLY A 123 11.12 7.59 -8.33
CA GLY A 123 12.28 8.40 -8.75
C GLY A 123 13.55 7.55 -8.93
N GLN A 124 13.78 6.58 -8.06
CA GLN A 124 14.96 5.70 -8.13
C GLN A 124 14.87 4.69 -9.28
N VAL A 125 13.70 4.12 -9.53
CA VAL A 125 13.45 3.21 -10.66
C VAL A 125 13.68 3.93 -11.98
N ARG A 126 13.18 5.17 -12.13
CA ARG A 126 13.41 5.98 -13.33
C ARG A 126 14.90 6.20 -13.61
N ARG A 127 15.72 6.40 -12.58
CA ARG A 127 17.18 6.54 -12.72
C ARG A 127 17.89 5.27 -13.18
N VAL A 128 17.33 4.10 -12.89
CA VAL A 128 17.88 2.80 -13.33
C VAL A 128 17.42 2.45 -14.75
N VAL A 129 16.20 2.83 -15.13
CA VAL A 129 15.63 2.51 -16.44
C VAL A 129 16.01 3.54 -17.52
N ALA A 130 16.11 4.82 -17.19
CA ALA A 130 16.45 5.88 -18.16
C ALA A 130 17.78 5.63 -18.94
N PRO A 131 18.85 5.08 -18.34
CA PRO A 131 20.08 4.76 -19.06
C PRO A 131 19.95 3.58 -20.04
N LEU A 132 18.88 2.78 -19.99
CA LEU A 132 18.77 1.56 -20.81
C LEU A 132 18.32 1.82 -22.25
N GLY A 133 17.82 3.03 -22.58
CA GLY A 133 17.37 3.38 -23.94
C GLY A 133 16.22 2.50 -24.49
N PRO A 134 15.54 2.89 -25.57
CA PRO A 134 14.57 2.00 -26.23
C PRO A 134 15.28 0.72 -26.70
N PRO A 135 14.58 -0.44 -26.78
CA PRO A 135 15.17 -1.68 -27.25
C PRO A 135 15.80 -1.43 -28.61
N ARG A 136 17.14 -1.57 -28.70
CA ARG A 136 17.84 -1.51 -29.97
C ARG A 136 17.18 -2.53 -30.88
N GLY A 137 16.57 -2.05 -31.96
CA GLY A 137 15.87 -2.87 -32.93
C GLY A 137 16.73 -4.07 -33.29
N LEU A 138 16.15 -5.26 -33.13
CA LEU A 138 16.66 -6.46 -33.78
C LEU A 138 16.42 -6.25 -35.27
N GLY A 139 17.39 -5.61 -35.92
CA GLY A 139 17.50 -5.65 -37.37
C GLY A 139 17.81 -7.08 -37.78
N ARG A 140 16.80 -7.77 -38.29
CA ARG A 140 16.88 -8.74 -39.38
C ARG A 140 15.55 -8.76 -40.12
#